data_AF-A0A953RX72-F1
#
_entry.id   AF-A0A953RX72-F1
#
_cell.length_a   1.000
_cell.length_b   1.000
_cell.length_c   1.000
_cell.angle_alpha   90.00
_cell.angle_beta   90.00
_cell.angle_gamma   90.00
#
_symmetry.space_group_name_H-M   'P 1'
#
loop_
_entity.id
_entity.type
_entity.pdbx_description
1 polymer ?
#
loop_
_entity_poly.entity_id
_entity_poly.type
_entity_poly.pdbx_seq_one_letter_code
_entity_poly.pdbx_strand_id
1 'polypeptide(L)'
;MNNVSIRDGLLAALTERYEADPAHFVSLPRQVVDSSSARAVIADLRNEGYVEEQERGVIRFTRRGYESLRERFDSTGDESRILLAV
;
A
#
# COMPACT_ATOMS: atom_id res chain seq x y z
N MET A 1 -11.72 -15.64 3.35
CA MET A 1 -10.56 -14.80 3.68
C MET A 1 -10.60 -13.56 2.81
N ASN A 2 -10.77 -12.40 3.42
CA ASN A 2 -11.41 -11.24 2.83
C ASN A 2 -10.37 -10.34 2.15
N ASN A 3 -10.65 -9.86 0.93
CA ASN A 3 -9.79 -8.95 0.15
C ASN A 3 -9.25 -7.76 0.96
N VAL A 4 -9.97 -7.35 2.00
CA VAL A 4 -9.59 -6.30 2.96
C VAL A 4 -8.23 -6.57 3.61
N SER A 5 -7.95 -7.79 4.08
CA SER A 5 -6.68 -8.09 4.76
C SER A 5 -5.46 -8.07 3.82
N ILE A 6 -5.66 -8.41 2.54
CA ILE A 6 -4.59 -8.36 1.54
C ILE A 6 -4.28 -6.91 1.19
N ARG A 7 -5.32 -6.09 0.99
CA ARG A 7 -5.18 -4.67 0.70
C ARG A 7 -4.48 -3.93 1.84
N ASP A 8 -4.91 -4.16 3.08
CA ASP A 8 -4.34 -3.46 4.25
C ASP A 8 -2.87 -3.80 4.45
N GLY A 9 -2.51 -5.09 4.39
CA GLY A 9 -1.12 -5.53 4.49
C GLY A 9 -0.23 -5.00 3.35
N LEU A 10 -0.78 -4.92 2.13
CA LEU A 10 -0.08 -4.33 0.98
C LEU A 10 0.18 -2.83 1.19
N LEU A 11 -0.85 -2.09 1.63
CA LEU A 11 -0.74 -0.65 1.87
C LEU A 11 0.24 -0.34 3.01
N ALA A 12 0.25 -1.15 4.08
CA ALA A 12 1.21 -1.01 5.18
C ALA A 12 2.65 -1.20 4.71
N ALA A 13 2.94 -2.28 3.96
CA ALA A 13 4.28 -2.54 3.43
C ALA A 13 4.76 -1.45 2.46
N LEU A 14 3.86 -0.94 1.61
CA LEU A 14 4.15 0.17 0.72
C LEU A 14 4.38 1.48 1.46
N THR A 15 3.69 1.70 2.57
CA THR A 15 3.82 2.91 3.40
C THR A 15 5.20 2.98 4.02
N GLU A 16 5.62 1.90 4.69
CA GLU A 16 6.94 1.80 5.30
C GLU A 16 8.04 2.03 4.25
N ARG A 17 7.89 1.43 3.05
CA ARG A 17 8.88 1.63 1.99
C ARG A 17 8.89 3.06 1.46
N TYR A 18 7.72 3.66 1.24
CA TYR A 18 7.63 5.01 0.70
C TYR A 18 8.19 6.06 1.67
N GLU A 19 8.01 5.85 2.98
CA GLU A 19 8.60 6.71 4.02
C GLU A 19 10.11 6.59 4.11
N ALA A 20 10.65 5.39 3.88
CA ALA A 20 12.10 5.16 3.85
C ALA A 20 12.75 5.68 2.56
N ASP A 21 12.16 5.39 1.40
CA ASP A 21 12.60 5.85 0.09
C ASP A 21 11.44 5.87 -0.92
N PRO A 22 10.87 7.06 -1.25
CA PRO A 22 9.70 7.17 -2.12
C PRO A 22 9.97 6.81 -3.58
N ALA A 23 11.25 6.74 -3.99
CA ALA A 23 11.64 6.31 -5.32
C ALA A 23 11.72 4.77 -5.44
N HIS A 24 11.72 4.03 -4.32
CA HIS A 24 11.94 2.60 -4.35
C HIS A 24 10.71 1.79 -4.74
N PHE A 25 10.90 0.80 -5.59
CA PHE A 25 9.88 -0.21 -5.89
C PHE A 25 10.01 -1.43 -4.98
N VAL A 26 8.89 -1.88 -4.43
CA VAL A 26 8.78 -3.09 -3.62
C VAL A 26 8.47 -4.27 -4.52
N SER A 27 9.29 -5.32 -4.42
CA SER A 27 8.98 -6.62 -5.01
C SER A 27 8.06 -7.41 -4.08
N LEU A 28 6.86 -7.73 -4.57
CA LEU A 28 5.89 -8.51 -3.85
C LEU A 28 6.29 -10.00 -3.83
N PRO A 29 6.02 -10.70 -2.73
CA PRO A 29 6.29 -12.13 -2.66
C PRO A 29 5.44 -12.88 -3.69
N ARG A 30 5.99 -13.98 -4.22
CA ARG A 30 5.36 -14.78 -5.27
C ARG A 30 3.93 -15.21 -4.95
N GLN A 31 3.63 -15.51 -3.69
CA GLN A 31 2.28 -15.83 -3.22
C GLN A 31 1.26 -14.72 -3.50
N VAL A 32 1.68 -13.45 -3.37
CA VAL A 32 0.84 -12.28 -3.66
C VAL A 32 0.68 -12.10 -5.17
N VAL A 33 1.76 -12.30 -5.93
CA VAL A 33 1.72 -12.20 -7.40
C VAL A 33 0.86 -13.29 -8.05
N ASP A 34 0.87 -14.50 -7.49
CA ASP A 34 0.09 -15.64 -7.98
C ASP A 34 -1.39 -15.56 -7.56
N SER A 35 -1.71 -14.84 -6.48
CA SER A 35 -3.09 -14.62 -6.03
C SER A 35 -3.89 -13.74 -7.00
N SER A 36 -4.97 -14.29 -7.56
CA SER A 36 -5.87 -13.53 -8.45
C SER A 36 -6.51 -12.33 -7.75
N SER A 37 -6.89 -12.49 -6.47
CA SER A 37 -7.48 -11.43 -5.66
C SER A 37 -6.48 -10.31 -5.38
N ALA A 38 -5.23 -10.64 -5.04
CA ALA A 38 -4.20 -9.62 -4.83
C ALA A 38 -3.88 -8.86 -6.11
N ARG A 39 -3.80 -9.56 -7.25
CA ARG A 39 -3.63 -8.91 -8.56
C ARG A 39 -4.77 -7.97 -8.92
N ALA A 40 -6.01 -8.31 -8.59
CA ALA A 40 -7.15 -7.42 -8.79
C ALA A 40 -7.01 -6.14 -7.96
N VAL A 41 -6.66 -6.27 -6.67
CA VAL A 41 -6.42 -5.11 -5.79
C VAL A 41 -5.30 -4.21 -6.32
N ILE A 42 -4.18 -4.79 -6.77
CA ILE A 42 -3.06 -4.01 -7.34
C ILE A 42 -3.51 -3.28 -8.61
N ALA A 43 -4.26 -3.97 -9.49
CA ALA A 43 -4.78 -3.37 -10.71
C ALA A 43 -5.73 -2.19 -10.40
N ASP A 44 -6.62 -2.34 -9.42
CA ASP A 44 -7.52 -1.26 -8.98
C ASP A 44 -6.71 -0.05 -8.47
N LEU A 45 -5.78 -0.27 -7.55
CA LEU A 45 -4.93 0.81 -7.01
C LEU A 45 -4.11 1.52 -8.09
N ARG A 46 -3.65 0.77 -9.10
CA ARG A 46 -2.91 1.33 -10.25
C ARG A 46 -3.84 2.16 -11.14
N ASN A 47 -5.03 1.66 -11.43
CA ASN A 47 -6.03 2.36 -12.22
C ASN A 47 -6.53 3.64 -11.52
N GLU A 48 -6.59 3.65 -10.18
CA GLU A 48 -6.89 4.82 -9.36
C GLU A 48 -5.71 5.83 -9.30
N GLY A 49 -4.51 5.41 -9.70
CA GLY A 49 -3.29 6.21 -9.68
C GLY A 49 -2.61 6.27 -8.31
N TYR A 50 -2.92 5.34 -7.41
CA TYR A 50 -2.30 5.26 -6.08
C TYR A 50 -0.98 4.51 -6.11
N VAL A 51 -0.83 3.52 -7.00
CA VAL A 51 0.42 2.79 -7.16
C VAL A 51 0.89 2.81 -8.61
N GLU A 52 2.20 2.73 -8.78
CA GLU A 52 2.83 2.42 -10.06
C GLU A 52 3.34 0.98 -10.03
N GLU A 53 3.19 0.28 -11.15
CA GLU A 53 3.70 -1.07 -11.36
C GLU A 53 4.69 -1.03 -12.54
N GLN A 54 5.96 -1.29 -12.26
CA GLN A 54 7.00 -1.29 -13.29
C GLN A 54 7.02 -2.62 -14.04
N GLU A 55 7.03 -3.71 -13.28
CA GLU A 55 6.90 -5.08 -13.75
C GLU A 55 5.98 -5.84 -12.81
N ARG A 56 5.58 -7.05 -13.19
CA ARG A 56 4.52 -7.78 -12.49
C ARG A 56 4.90 -8.05 -11.04
N GLY A 57 4.18 -7.43 -10.11
CA GLY A 57 4.46 -7.55 -8.68
C GLY A 57 5.59 -6.66 -8.17
N VAL A 58 6.11 -5.73 -8.98
CA VAL A 58 7.07 -4.73 -8.55
C VAL A 58 6.39 -3.37 -8.58
N ILE A 59 6.03 -2.91 -7.39
CA ILE A 59 5.13 -1.76 -7.23
C ILE A 59 5.66 -0.74 -6.23
N ARG A 60 5.23 0.51 -6.37
CA ARG A 60 5.47 1.58 -5.38
C ARG A 60 4.25 2.45 -5.21
N PHE A 61 4.18 3.18 -4.09
CA PHE A 61 3.22 4.28 -3.99
C PHE A 61 3.59 5.42 -4.94
N THR A 62 2.56 6.02 -5.52
CA THR A 62 2.66 7.38 -6.02
C THR A 62 2.55 8.34 -4.84
N ARG A 63 3.04 9.57 -5.01
CA ARG A 63 2.83 10.64 -4.04
C ARG A 63 1.35 10.80 -3.67
N ARG A 64 0.47 10.78 -4.67
CA ARG A 64 -0.98 10.85 -4.50
C ARG A 64 -1.51 9.67 -3.66
N GLY A 65 -1.06 8.45 -3.95
CA GLY A 65 -1.47 7.26 -3.22
C GLY A 65 -1.11 7.32 -1.73
N TYR A 66 0.11 7.76 -1.44
CA TYR A 66 0.57 7.94 -0.06
C TYR A 66 -0.19 9.05 0.67
N GLU A 67 -0.39 10.22 0.03
CA GLU A 67 -1.14 11.34 0.63
C GLU A 67 -2.59 10.93 0.93
N SER A 68 -3.31 10.32 -0.02
CA SER A 68 -4.69 9.86 0.19
C SER A 68 -4.81 8.76 1.26
N LEU A 69 -3.78 7.92 1.40
CA LEU A 69 -3.74 6.91 2.46
C LEU A 69 -3.52 7.55 3.83
N ARG A 70 -2.60 8.50 3.93
CA ARG A 70 -2.36 9.26 5.16
C ARG A 70 -3.61 9.96 5.63
N GLU A 71 -4.34 10.63 4.74
CA GLU A 71 -5.60 11.30 5.08
C GLU A 71 -6.66 10.32 5.62
N ARG A 72 -6.71 9.10 5.09
CA ARG A 72 -7.58 8.03 5.61
C ARG A 72 -7.20 7.59 7.03
N PHE A 73 -5.90 7.42 7.30
CA PHE A 73 -5.43 7.06 8.63
C PHE A 73 -5.50 8.21 9.63
N ASP A 74 -5.37 9.46 9.17
CA ASP A 74 -5.52 10.66 9.99
C ASP A 74 -6.98 10.89 10.38
N SER A 75 -7.92 10.62 9.45
CA SER A 75 -9.36 10.69 9.71
C SER A 75 -9.87 9.57 10.64
N THR A 76 -9.08 8.52 10.83
CA THR A 76 -9.32 7.44 11.81
C THR A 76 -8.48 7.65 13.09
N GLY A 77 -7.80 8.80 13.19
CA GLY A 77 -6.75 9.11 14.17
C GLY A 77 -7.20 9.94 15.37
N ASP A 78 -8.50 10.18 15.56
CA ASP A 78 -9.03 10.60 16.86
C ASP A 78 -9.23 9.33 17.71
N GLU A 79 -8.15 8.78 18.28
CA GLU A 79 -8.12 8.01 19.55
C GLU A 79 -6.84 7.14 19.74
N SER A 80 -6.06 6.80 18.70
CA SER A 80 -5.00 5.77 18.86
C SER A 80 -3.55 6.18 18.61
N ARG A 81 -3.25 7.45 18.30
CA ARG A 81 -1.87 7.89 17.98
C ARG A 81 -0.98 8.33 19.17
N ILE A 82 -1.43 8.22 20.42
CA ILE A 82 -0.60 8.58 21.60
C ILE A 82 0.27 7.41 22.11
N LEU A 83 0.58 6.40 21.30
CA LEU A 83 1.35 5.23 21.77
C LEU A 83 2.63 4.88 20.99
N LEU A 84 3.12 5.77 20.11
CA LEU A 84 4.44 5.54 19.52
C LEU A 84 5.25 6.84 19.34
N ALA A 85 5.47 7.55 20.44
CA ALA A 85 6.63 8.40 20.60
C ALA A 85 7.30 7.98 21.92
N VAL A 86 8.34 7.16 21.79
CA VAL A 86 9.34 6.90 22.85
C VAL A 86 10.24 8.11 23.00
#